data_AF-A0A2K2VLU1-F1
#
_entry.id   AF-A0A2K2VLU1-F1
#
_cell.length_a   1.000
_cell.length_b   1.000
_cell.length_c   1.000
_cell.angle_alpha   90.00
_cell.angle_beta   90.00
_cell.angle_gamma   90.00
#
_symmetry.space_group_name_H-M   'P 1'
#
loop_
_entity.id
_entity.type
_entity.pdbx_description
1 polymer ?
#
loop_
_entity_poly.entity_id
_entity_poly.type
_entity_poly.pdbx_seq_one_letter_code
_entity_poly.pdbx_strand_id
1 'polypeptide(L)'
;MELKDVILSTLAEMENIKPEKNMIDNIKPIQNSQEKSQKEQKKEYKPEVQSEDNPTSQDERSLSSEMQFLKSMRERLLVLFEGFQAPNNINIEAKIDMTLNFLEYVLVTIYSRVEEIERGHRT
;
A
#
# COMPACT_ATOMS: atom_id res chain seq x y z
N MET A 1 -19.64 -0.26 -26.88
CA MET A 1 -20.15 -0.63 -25.56
C MET A 1 -19.80 0.52 -24.63
N GLU A 2 -20.77 1.13 -23.96
CA GLU A 2 -20.49 2.26 -23.08
C GLU A 2 -19.91 1.74 -21.76
N LEU A 3 -19.09 2.54 -21.09
CA LEU A 3 -18.46 2.16 -19.80
C LEU A 3 -19.51 1.75 -18.75
N LYS A 4 -20.69 2.37 -18.82
CA LYS A 4 -21.84 2.04 -17.97
C LYS A 4 -22.29 0.58 -18.13
N ASP A 5 -22.26 0.04 -19.34
CA ASP A 5 -22.69 -1.33 -19.64
C ASP A 5 -21.68 -2.35 -19.10
N VAL A 6 -20.40 -2.03 -19.16
CA VAL A 6 -19.32 -2.87 -18.63
C VAL A 6 -19.42 -2.94 -17.10
N ILE A 7 -19.62 -1.80 -16.43
CA ILE A 7 -19.76 -1.74 -14.97
C ILE A 7 -20.98 -2.53 -14.51
N LEU A 8 -22.12 -2.40 -15.19
CA LEU A 8 -23.34 -3.15 -14.86
C LEU A 8 -23.16 -4.66 -15.07
N SER A 9 -22.43 -5.08 -16.11
CA SER A 9 -22.07 -6.49 -16.34
C SER A 9 -21.22 -7.05 -15.20
N THR A 10 -20.19 -6.31 -14.78
CA THR A 10 -19.30 -6.74 -13.68
C THR A 10 -20.03 -6.80 -12.35
N LEU A 11 -20.90 -5.82 -12.05
CA LEU A 11 -21.70 -5.84 -10.83
C LEU A 11 -22.67 -7.03 -10.78
N ALA A 12 -23.26 -7.39 -11.93
CA ALA A 12 -24.13 -8.57 -12.04
C ALA A 12 -23.36 -9.89 -11.88
N GLU A 13 -22.10 -9.96 -12.32
CA GLU A 13 -21.22 -11.11 -12.09
C GLU A 13 -20.87 -11.27 -10.60
N MET A 14 -20.63 -10.17 -9.88
CA MET A 14 -20.29 -10.20 -8.45
C MET A 14 -21.47 -10.59 -7.55
N GLU A 15 -22.70 -10.23 -7.91
CA GLU A 15 -23.90 -10.56 -7.12
C GLU A 15 -24.21 -12.07 -7.12
N ASN A 16 -23.75 -12.81 -8.13
CA ASN A 16 -23.93 -14.26 -8.23
C ASN A 16 -22.98 -15.09 -7.35
N ILE A 17 -22.04 -14.43 -6.65
CA ILE A 17 -21.12 -15.08 -5.72
C ILE A 17 -21.79 -15.12 -4.34
N LYS A 18 -22.57 -16.18 -4.06
CA LYS A 18 -23.08 -16.42 -2.71
C LYS A 18 -21.89 -16.56 -1.74
N PRO A 19 -21.83 -15.78 -0.64
CA PRO A 19 -20.81 -15.99 0.36
C PRO A 19 -21.11 -17.29 1.12
N GLU A 20 -20.23 -18.27 0.99
CA GLU A 20 -20.16 -19.36 1.96
C GLU A 20 -19.88 -18.76 3.34
N LYS A 21 -20.90 -18.87 4.18
CA LYS A 21 -20.87 -18.57 5.60
C LYS A 21 -19.85 -19.48 6.27
N ASN A 22 -18.74 -18.96 6.81
CA ASN A 22 -18.18 -19.39 8.11
C ASN A 22 -17.01 -18.50 8.58
N MET A 23 -17.17 -18.01 9.82
CA MET A 23 -16.16 -17.49 10.75
C MET A 23 -15.56 -16.10 10.53
N ILE A 24 -16.30 -15.02 10.87
CA ILE A 24 -15.72 -13.86 11.58
C ILE A 24 -16.81 -13.23 12.48
N ASP A 25 -16.95 -13.74 13.69
CA ASP A 25 -17.57 -12.96 14.79
C ASP A 25 -16.50 -12.01 15.36
N ASN A 26 -16.96 -10.83 15.78
CA ASN A 26 -16.23 -9.75 16.48
C ASN A 26 -15.50 -8.66 15.69
N ILE A 27 -16.26 -7.86 14.92
CA ILE A 27 -15.95 -6.42 14.85
C ILE A 27 -17.24 -5.62 15.03
N LYS A 28 -17.38 -4.94 16.18
CA LYS A 28 -18.47 -3.98 16.44
C LYS A 28 -18.27 -2.70 15.60
N PRO A 29 -19.34 -2.08 15.08
CA PRO A 29 -19.23 -0.89 14.23
C PRO A 29 -18.86 0.36 15.03
N ILE A 30 -17.85 1.10 14.57
CA ILE A 30 -17.53 2.46 15.02
C ILE A 30 -18.60 3.41 14.49
N GLN A 31 -19.34 4.02 15.43
CA GLN A 31 -20.28 5.09 15.15
C GLN A 31 -19.53 6.41 14.94
N ASN A 32 -19.97 7.14 13.93
CA ASN A 32 -19.60 8.54 13.68
C ASN A 32 -19.92 9.43 14.90
N SER A 33 -19.04 10.37 15.19
CA SER A 33 -19.40 11.63 15.84
C SER A 33 -18.46 12.72 15.36
N GLN A 34 -19.04 13.69 14.65
CA GLN A 34 -18.45 14.99 14.39
C GLN A 34 -18.36 15.77 15.71
N GLU A 35 -17.30 16.52 15.94
CA GLU A 35 -17.34 17.99 16.14
C GLU A 35 -16.01 18.57 16.67
N LYS A 36 -15.79 19.82 16.26
CA LYS A 36 -14.60 20.66 16.43
C LYS A 36 -14.29 20.98 17.89
N SER A 37 -13.00 21.20 18.20
CA SER A 37 -12.55 22.30 19.09
C SER A 37 -11.06 22.57 18.94
N GLN A 38 -10.72 23.84 18.72
CA GLN A 38 -9.37 24.41 18.75
C GLN A 38 -8.97 24.69 20.22
N LYS A 39 -7.73 24.40 20.62
CA LYS A 39 -6.75 25.34 21.21
C LYS A 39 -5.62 24.68 22.02
N GLU A 40 -4.42 25.24 21.79
CA GLU A 40 -3.34 25.57 22.75
C GLU A 40 -2.33 24.49 23.22
N GLN A 41 -1.11 24.69 22.71
CA GLN A 41 0.18 24.80 23.42
C GLN A 41 0.86 23.55 24.04
N LYS A 42 1.94 23.18 23.34
CA LYS A 42 3.34 23.08 23.82
C LYS A 42 3.57 22.26 25.10
N LYS A 43 3.92 20.99 24.93
CA LYS A 43 4.81 20.25 25.83
C LYS A 43 5.86 19.49 25.01
N GLU A 44 7.06 20.07 25.00
CA GLU A 44 8.34 19.42 25.24
C GLU A 44 8.35 17.88 25.12
N TYR A 45 8.91 17.37 24.02
CA TYR A 45 9.41 16.00 23.94
C TYR A 45 10.94 16.06 23.83
N LYS A 46 11.56 15.77 24.96
CA LYS A 46 12.97 15.42 25.14
C LYS A 46 13.30 14.20 24.26
N PRO A 47 14.34 14.22 23.42
CA PRO A 47 14.80 13.02 22.75
C PRO A 47 15.62 12.20 23.77
N GLU A 48 14.95 11.28 24.46
CA GLU A 48 15.60 10.14 25.10
C GLU A 48 15.20 8.89 24.32
N VAL A 49 16.09 8.40 23.46
CA VAL A 49 16.41 6.97 23.42
C VAL A 49 17.89 6.84 23.09
N GLN A 50 18.65 6.55 24.15
CA GLN A 50 20.00 6.02 24.07
C GLN A 50 19.95 4.63 23.40
N SER A 51 20.91 4.41 22.52
CA SER A 51 21.51 3.14 22.13
C SER A 51 21.12 1.93 23.00
N GLU A 52 20.39 0.99 22.40
CA GLU A 52 20.52 -0.42 22.76
C GLU A 52 21.05 -1.18 21.55
N ASP A 53 22.36 -1.46 21.61
CA ASP A 53 23.07 -2.43 20.79
C ASP A 53 22.59 -3.82 21.24
N ASN A 54 21.39 -4.20 20.81
CA ASN A 54 20.93 -5.58 20.90
C ASN A 54 21.58 -6.36 19.75
N PRO A 55 22.05 -7.61 19.96
CA PRO A 55 22.45 -8.46 18.86
C PRO A 55 21.17 -8.90 18.14
N THR A 56 20.60 -8.01 17.33
CA THR A 56 19.45 -8.29 16.49
C THR A 56 19.84 -9.46 15.60
N SER A 57 19.16 -10.59 15.81
CA SER A 57 19.24 -11.79 14.99
C SER A 57 19.19 -11.39 13.52
N GLN A 58 19.98 -12.05 12.66
CA GLN A 58 19.96 -11.77 11.21
C GLN A 58 18.53 -11.78 10.64
N ASP A 59 17.66 -12.62 11.19
CA ASP A 59 16.24 -12.70 10.85
C ASP A 59 15.46 -11.41 11.13
N GLU A 60 15.68 -10.76 12.27
CA GLU A 60 14.98 -9.51 12.60
C GLU A 60 15.45 -8.34 11.72
N ARG A 61 16.74 -8.33 11.34
CA ARG A 61 17.27 -7.35 10.38
C ARG A 61 16.69 -7.57 8.98
N SER A 62 16.55 -8.83 8.57
CA SER A 62 15.95 -9.24 7.30
C SER A 62 14.47 -8.82 7.21
N LEU A 63 13.69 -9.12 8.25
CA LEU A 63 12.28 -8.73 8.34
C LEU A 63 12.10 -7.20 8.34
N SER A 64 12.97 -6.47 9.04
CA SER A 64 12.97 -5.00 9.04
C SER A 64 13.27 -4.43 7.64
N SER A 65 14.26 -5.00 6.94
CA SER A 65 14.61 -4.63 5.56
C SER A 65 13.46 -4.87 4.60
N GLU A 66 12.79 -6.01 4.70
CA GLU A 66 11.66 -6.35 3.84
C GLU A 66 10.45 -5.46 4.09
N MET A 67 10.15 -5.20 5.36
CA MET A 67 9.10 -4.26 5.74
C MET A 67 9.36 -2.85 5.17
N GLN A 68 10.61 -2.41 5.17
CA GLN A 68 10.98 -1.11 4.61
C GLN A 68 10.85 -1.09 3.07
N PHE A 69 11.27 -2.16 2.39
CA PHE A 69 11.09 -2.32 0.95
C PHE A 69 9.61 -2.24 0.56
N LEU A 70 8.75 -3.01 1.22
CA LEU A 70 7.31 -3.04 0.94
C LEU A 70 6.63 -1.68 1.24
N LYS A 71 7.01 -1.00 2.32
CA LYS A 71 6.53 0.36 2.62
C LYS A 71 6.90 1.34 1.51
N SER A 72 8.15 1.31 1.06
CA SER A 72 8.62 2.19 -0.03
C SER A 72 7.87 1.90 -1.33
N MET A 73 7.66 0.64 -1.67
CA MET A 73 6.92 0.24 -2.87
C MET A 73 5.47 0.75 -2.82
N ARG A 74 4.81 0.58 -1.67
CA ARG A 74 3.45 1.08 -1.43
C ARG A 74 3.36 2.59 -1.62
N GLU A 75 4.29 3.36 -1.05
CA GLU A 75 4.30 4.82 -1.20
C GLU A 75 4.49 5.26 -2.66
N ARG A 76 5.38 4.60 -3.40
CA ARG A 76 5.58 4.89 -4.83
C ARG A 76 4.31 4.63 -5.65
N LEU A 77 3.60 3.54 -5.37
CA LEU A 77 2.33 3.22 -6.02
C LEU A 77 1.22 4.23 -5.66
N LEU A 78 1.16 4.68 -4.41
CA LEU A 78 0.21 5.72 -4.00
C LEU A 78 0.44 7.03 -4.76
N VAL A 79 1.69 7.49 -4.83
CA VAL A 79 2.06 8.70 -5.58
C VAL A 79 1.74 8.55 -7.08
N LEU A 80 1.95 7.36 -7.66
CA LEU A 80 1.56 7.09 -9.05
C LEU A 80 0.04 7.28 -9.22
N PHE A 81 -0.77 6.72 -8.33
CA PHE A 81 -2.24 6.84 -8.42
C PHE A 81 -2.72 8.27 -8.23
N GLU A 82 -2.14 9.01 -7.28
CA GLU A 82 -2.42 10.44 -7.09
C GLU A 82 -2.07 11.24 -8.35
N GLY A 83 -0.89 11.00 -8.94
CA GLY A 83 -0.46 11.65 -10.18
C GLY A 83 -1.30 11.26 -11.40
N PHE A 84 -1.80 10.03 -11.43
CA PHE A 84 -2.68 9.53 -12.50
C PHE A 84 -4.06 10.18 -12.45
N GLN A 85 -4.60 10.41 -11.26
CA GLN A 85 -5.88 11.07 -11.03
C GLN A 85 -5.81 12.61 -11.13
N ALA A 86 -4.60 13.18 -11.26
CA ALA A 86 -4.41 14.62 -11.28
C ALA A 86 -5.14 15.28 -12.48
N PRO A 87 -5.92 16.36 -12.24
CA PRO A 87 -6.81 16.96 -13.24
C PRO A 87 -6.05 17.72 -14.35
N ASN A 88 -4.81 18.11 -14.10
CA ASN A 88 -3.91 18.78 -15.04
C ASN A 88 -3.26 17.80 -16.03
N ASN A 89 -3.40 16.50 -15.81
CA ASN A 89 -2.81 15.47 -16.65
C ASN A 89 -3.90 14.99 -17.63
N ILE A 90 -4.03 15.66 -18.77
CA ILE A 90 -5.17 15.49 -19.70
C ILE A 90 -4.88 14.51 -20.84
N ASN A 91 -3.59 14.24 -21.12
CA ASN A 91 -3.19 13.33 -22.18
C ASN A 91 -3.20 11.89 -21.66
N ILE A 92 -4.22 11.13 -22.04
CA ILE A 92 -4.42 9.74 -21.60
C ILE A 92 -3.36 8.78 -22.16
N GLU A 93 -2.87 8.98 -23.38
CA GLU A 93 -1.84 8.13 -23.97
C GLU A 93 -0.53 8.26 -23.20
N ALA A 94 -0.10 9.52 -22.94
CA ALA A 94 1.08 9.79 -22.15
C ALA A 94 0.97 9.23 -20.71
N LYS A 95 -0.23 9.25 -20.12
CA LYS A 95 -0.48 8.61 -18.82
C LYS A 95 -0.29 7.11 -18.88
N ILE A 96 -0.89 6.45 -19.86
CA ILE A 96 -0.81 4.99 -20.01
C ILE A 96 0.64 4.59 -20.24
N ASP A 97 1.37 5.26 -21.12
CA ASP A 97 2.79 4.99 -21.38
C ASP A 97 3.64 5.17 -20.13
N MET A 98 3.44 6.27 -19.39
CA MET A 98 4.16 6.52 -18.14
C MET A 98 3.84 5.45 -17.08
N THR A 99 2.57 5.09 -16.93
CA THR A 99 2.13 4.05 -16.00
C THR A 99 2.69 2.69 -16.38
N LEU A 100 2.68 2.32 -17.66
CA LEU A 100 3.22 1.07 -18.16
C LEU A 100 4.72 0.96 -17.85
N ASN A 101 5.49 1.98 -18.21
CA ASN A 101 6.93 2.04 -17.94
C ASN A 101 7.24 1.93 -16.44
N PHE A 102 6.44 2.61 -15.60
CA PHE A 102 6.60 2.52 -14.16
C PHE A 102 6.29 1.11 -13.63
N LEU A 103 5.22 0.47 -14.10
CA LEU A 103 4.86 -0.88 -13.69
C LEU A 103 5.90 -1.91 -14.13
N GLU A 104 6.49 -1.76 -15.33
CA GLU A 104 7.62 -2.57 -15.76
C GLU A 104 8.81 -2.42 -14.82
N TYR A 105 9.16 -1.19 -14.45
CA TYR A 105 10.22 -0.94 -13.47
C TYR A 105 9.90 -1.58 -12.11
N VAL A 106 8.66 -1.46 -11.62
CA VAL A 106 8.23 -2.09 -10.37
C VAL A 106 8.38 -3.61 -10.46
N LEU A 107 7.98 -4.22 -11.58
CA LEU A 107 8.09 -5.65 -11.79
C LEU A 107 9.55 -6.12 -11.74
N VAL A 108 10.46 -5.43 -12.44
CA VAL A 108 11.90 -5.72 -12.40
C VAL A 108 12.44 -5.54 -10.98
N THR A 109 12.01 -4.50 -10.27
CA THR A 109 12.43 -4.24 -8.89
C THR A 109 12.01 -5.36 -7.95
N ILE A 110 10.78 -5.85 -8.09
CA ILE A 110 10.28 -6.99 -7.32
C ILE A 110 11.07 -8.25 -7.67
N TYR A 111 11.32 -8.50 -8.96
CA TYR A 111 12.10 -9.66 -9.41
C TYR A 111 13.49 -9.69 -8.78
N SER A 112 14.23 -8.58 -8.86
CA SER A 112 15.56 -8.45 -8.24
C SER A 112 15.50 -8.68 -6.73
N ARG A 113 14.47 -8.15 -6.06
CA ARG A 113 14.30 -8.34 -4.61
C ARG A 113 14.01 -9.79 -4.25
N VAL A 114 13.16 -10.48 -5.00
CA VAL A 114 12.89 -11.91 -4.82
C VAL A 114 14.18 -12.72 -5.00
N GLU A 115 14.97 -12.41 -6.02
CA GLU A 115 16.25 -13.08 -6.24
C GLU A 115 17.24 -12.87 -5.09
N GLU A 116 17.34 -11.65 -4.54
CA GLU A 116 18.15 -11.37 -3.34
C GLU A 116 17.72 -12.22 -2.15
N ILE A 117 16.41 -12.31 -1.91
CA ILE A 117 15.84 -13.09 -0.82
C ILE A 117 16.14 -14.58 -1.04
N GLU A 118 15.89 -15.13 -2.22
CA GLU A 118 16.17 -16.54 -2.53
C GLU A 118 17.65 -16.88 -2.41
N ARG A 119 18.55 -15.99 -2.83
CA ARG A 119 20.01 -16.19 -2.68
C ARG A 119 20.42 -16.17 -1.22
N GLY A 120 19.85 -15.25 -0.42
CA GLY A 120 20.09 -15.20 1.03
C GLY A 120 19.61 -16.46 1.77
N HIS A 121 18.54 -17.11 1.30
CA HIS A 121 18.00 -18.36 1.87
C HIS A 121 18.79 -19.63 1.49
N ARG A 122 19.75 -19.57 0.55
CA ARG A 122 20.56 -20.72 0.10
C ARG A 122 21.93 -20.84 0.76
N THR A 123 22.24 -19.99 1.74
CA THR A 123 23.50 -19.98 2.52
C THR A 123 23.23 -20.35 3.96
#